data_AF-A0A3N5K7E1-F1
#
_entry.id   AF-A0A3N5K7E1-F1
#
_cell.length_a   1.000
_cell.length_b   1.000
_cell.length_c   1.000
_cell.angle_alpha   90.00
_cell.angle_beta   90.00
_cell.angle_gamma   90.00
#
_symmetry.space_group_name_H-M   'P 1'
#
loop_
_entity.id
_entity.type
_entity.pdbx_description
1 polymer ?
#
loop_
_entity_poly.entity_id
_entity_poly.type
_entity_poly.pdbx_seq_one_letter_code
_entity_poly.pdbx_strand_id
1 'polypeptide(L)'
;MTGSEGPVRVVAVTRANIGRVERWRGVRSGIRTYLQALLDREWVQVVETRSDPDCLPPRALRLKSGEYTWTSGDRRRPNADRAQ
;
A
#
# COMPACT_ATOMS: atom_id res chain seq x y z
N MET A 1 6.20 24.97 11.00
CA MET A 1 6.14 23.90 9.98
C MET A 1 4.74 23.92 9.40
N THR A 2 4.58 24.56 8.24
CA THR A 2 3.29 24.74 7.57
C THR A 2 2.82 23.40 7.01
N GLY A 3 1.84 22.80 7.69
CA GLY A 3 1.12 21.64 7.20
C GLY A 3 0.28 22.05 6.00
N SER A 4 0.82 21.86 4.81
CA SER A 4 0.02 21.87 3.58
C SER A 4 -0.81 20.58 3.58
N GLU A 5 -1.95 20.59 4.27
CA GLU A 5 -3.01 19.58 4.09
C GLU A 5 -3.66 19.81 2.72
N GLY A 6 -2.90 19.49 1.67
CA GLY A 6 -3.51 19.18 0.38
C GLY A 6 -4.44 17.97 0.55
N PRO A 7 -5.45 17.81 -0.33
CA PRO A 7 -6.36 16.68 -0.24
C PRO A 7 -5.58 15.37 -0.23
N VAL A 8 -5.80 14.53 0.78
CA VAL A 8 -5.20 13.19 0.84
C VAL A 8 -5.71 12.40 -0.35
N ARG A 9 -4.80 12.02 -1.26
CA ARG A 9 -5.15 11.18 -2.41
C ARG A 9 -5.57 9.80 -1.91
N VAL A 10 -6.78 9.39 -2.25
CA VAL A 10 -7.37 8.11 -1.85
C VAL A 10 -7.46 7.18 -3.07
N VAL A 11 -6.95 5.96 -2.96
CA VAL A 11 -6.89 5.00 -4.07
C VAL A 11 -7.39 3.63 -3.64
N ALA A 12 -8.17 2.99 -4.50
CA ALA A 12 -8.45 1.56 -4.40
C ALA A 12 -7.26 0.78 -4.97
N VAL A 13 -6.63 -0.06 -4.14
CA VAL A 13 -5.61 -1.01 -4.62
C VAL A 13 -6.32 -2.25 -5.14
N THR A 14 -6.10 -2.55 -6.42
CA THR A 14 -6.73 -3.65 -7.17
C THR A 14 -5.65 -4.48 -7.85
N ARG A 15 -6.04 -5.59 -8.49
CA ARG A 15 -5.10 -6.41 -9.27
C ARG A 15 -4.38 -5.64 -10.38
N ALA A 16 -4.96 -4.56 -10.89
CA ALA A 16 -4.39 -3.76 -11.97
C ALA A 16 -3.22 -2.86 -11.52
N ASN A 17 -3.15 -2.48 -10.24
CA ASN A 17 -2.16 -1.54 -9.73
C ASN A 17 -1.33 -2.06 -8.54
N ILE A 18 -1.70 -3.20 -7.93
CA ILE A 18 -0.96 -3.79 -6.81
C ILE A 18 0.53 -4.01 -7.11
N GLY A 19 0.86 -4.39 -8.36
CA GLY A 19 2.25 -4.58 -8.79
C GLY A 19 3.08 -3.28 -8.85
N ARG A 20 2.44 -2.11 -8.76
CA ARG A 20 3.10 -0.80 -8.72
C ARG A 20 3.35 -0.31 -7.28
N VAL A 21 2.78 -0.98 -6.28
CA VAL A 21 2.97 -0.60 -4.88
C VAL A 21 4.40 -0.94 -4.46
N GLU A 22 5.20 0.10 -4.18
CA GLU A 22 6.60 -0.07 -3.76
C GLU A 22 6.69 -0.45 -2.27
N ARG A 23 5.87 0.21 -1.44
CA ARG A 23 5.88 0.06 0.02
C ARG A 23 4.50 0.31 0.60
N TRP A 24 4.32 -0.17 1.82
CA TRP A 24 3.13 0.06 2.63
C TRP A 24 3.52 0.78 3.90
N ARG A 25 2.57 1.52 4.49
CA ARG A 25 2.72 2.01 5.86
C ARG A 25 1.39 2.11 6.58
N GLY A 26 1.40 1.81 7.88
CA GLY A 26 0.31 2.18 8.78
C GLY A 26 0.57 3.57 9.38
N VAL A 27 -0.39 4.48 9.23
CA VAL A 27 -0.37 5.83 9.81
C VAL A 27 -1.41 5.91 10.93
N ARG A 28 -0.95 6.20 12.14
CA ARG A 28 -1.84 6.38 13.30
C ARG A 28 -2.35 7.82 13.36
N SER A 29 -3.66 7.97 13.47
CA SER A 29 -4.35 9.24 13.66
C SER A 29 -5.37 9.07 14.79
N GLY A 30 -5.01 9.56 15.97
CA GLY A 30 -5.76 9.32 17.20
C GLY A 30 -5.92 7.83 17.50
N ILE A 31 -7.17 7.36 17.53
CA ILE A 31 -7.53 5.95 17.78
C ILE A 31 -7.57 5.09 16.52
N ARG A 32 -7.40 5.67 15.33
CA ARG A 32 -7.47 4.96 14.05
C ARG A 32 -6.08 4.75 13.47
N THR A 33 -5.90 3.63 12.78
CA THR A 33 -4.74 3.39 11.92
C THR A 33 -5.23 3.30 10.48
N TYR A 34 -4.68 4.14 9.62
CA TYR A 34 -4.94 4.13 8.18
C TYR A 34 -3.82 3.41 7.45
N LEU A 35 -4.19 2.62 6.44
CA LEU A 35 -3.23 2.02 5.54
C LEU A 35 -2.91 2.99 4.41
N GLN A 36 -1.63 3.16 4.12
CA GLN A 36 -1.16 3.90 2.96
C GLN A 36 -0.23 3.02 2.12
N ALA A 37 -0.22 3.29 0.82
CA ALA A 37 0.66 2.65 -0.15
C ALA A 37 1.52 3.73 -0.82
N LEU A 38 2.78 3.41 -1.08
CA LEU A 38 3.67 4.22 -1.90
C LEU A 38 3.45 3.82 -3.37
N LEU A 39 2.83 4.71 -4.13
CA LEU A 39 2.51 4.56 -5.55
C LEU A 39 3.08 5.75 -6.31
N ASP A 40 3.87 5.49 -7.35
CA ASP A 40 4.46 6.54 -8.19
C ASP A 40 5.20 7.62 -7.37
N ARG A 41 5.97 7.19 -6.35
CA ARG A 41 6.68 8.05 -5.36
C ARG A 41 5.79 8.90 -4.45
N GLU A 42 4.47 8.69 -4.46
CA GLU A 42 3.52 9.39 -3.62
C GLU A 42 2.87 8.43 -2.60
N TRP A 43 2.74 8.89 -1.35
CA TRP A 43 1.98 8.15 -0.35
C TRP A 43 0.49 8.45 -0.50
N VAL A 44 -0.28 7.41 -0.84
CA VAL A 44 -1.73 7.50 -1.01
C VAL A 44 -2.45 6.68 0.05
N GLN A 45 -3.62 7.15 0.49
CA GLN A 45 -4.46 6.41 1.41
C GLN A 45 -5.21 5.30 0.67
N VAL A 46 -5.16 4.10 1.25
CA VAL A 46 -5.79 2.91 0.68
C VAL A 46 -7.16 2.70 1.32
N VAL A 47 -8.18 2.49 0.48
CA VAL A 47 -9.50 2.06 0.94
C VAL A 47 -9.61 0.55 0.76
N GLU A 48 -10.06 -0.12 1.83
CA GLU A 48 -10.40 -1.54 1.75
C GLU A 48 -11.64 -1.72 0.86
N THR A 49 -11.45 -2.27 -0.33
CA THR A 49 -12.56 -2.66 -1.19
C THR A 49 -12.87 -4.13 -0.99
N ARG A 50 -14.16 -4.50 -1.04
CA ARG A 50 -14.59 -5.91 -0.95
C ARG A 50 -14.27 -6.71 -2.22
N SER A 51 -13.95 -6.02 -3.31
CA SER A 51 -13.76 -6.62 -4.63
C SER A 51 -12.41 -7.33 -4.77
N ASP A 52 -11.36 -6.83 -4.12
CA ASP A 52 -9.99 -7.34 -4.26
C ASP A 52 -9.28 -7.47 -2.89
N PRO A 53 -9.81 -8.28 -1.95
CA PRO A 53 -9.23 -8.41 -0.61
C PRO A 53 -7.79 -8.96 -0.62
N ASP A 54 -7.46 -9.78 -1.62
CA ASP A 54 -6.14 -10.42 -1.79
C ASP A 54 -5.06 -9.43 -2.26
N CYS A 55 -5.44 -8.22 -2.68
CA CYS A 55 -4.51 -7.15 -3.08
C CYS A 55 -4.07 -6.29 -1.89
N LEU A 56 -4.53 -6.59 -0.68
CA LEU A 56 -4.21 -5.83 0.52
C LEU A 56 -3.41 -6.70 1.50
N PRO A 57 -2.44 -6.12 2.24
CA PRO A 57 -1.70 -6.84 3.26
C PRO A 57 -2.63 -7.54 4.26
N PRO A 58 -2.23 -8.63 4.93
CA PRO A 58 -3.00 -9.19 6.03
C PRO A 58 -3.36 -8.14 7.10
N ARG A 59 -4.54 -8.25 7.72
CA ARG A 59 -5.05 -7.27 8.71
C ARG A 59 -4.03 -6.92 9.79
N ALA A 60 -3.27 -7.91 10.29
CA ALA A 60 -2.22 -7.69 11.29
C ALA A 60 -1.14 -6.70 10.83
N LEU A 61 -0.78 -6.71 9.54
CA LEU A 61 0.16 -5.75 8.95
C LEU A 61 -0.51 -4.39 8.68
N ARG A 62 -1.79 -4.37 8.29
CA ARG A 62 -2.52 -3.10 8.08
C ARG A 62 -2.58 -2.23 9.34
N LEU A 63 -2.67 -2.87 10.50
CA LEU A 63 -2.73 -2.21 11.80
C LEU A 63 -1.35 -1.85 12.37
N LYS A 64 -0.27 -2.36 11.77
CA LYS A 64 1.09 -2.07 12.21
C LYS A 64 1.49 -0.66 11.78
N SER A 65 1.88 0.18 12.74
CA SER A 65 2.45 1.49 12.44
C SER A 65 3.83 1.37 11.80
N GLY A 66 4.14 2.29 10.88
CA GLY A 66 5.42 2.36 10.20
C GLY A 66 5.44 1.67 8.84
N GLU A 67 6.57 1.80 8.14
CA GLU A 67 6.76 1.30 6.77
C GLU A 67 7.07 -0.20 6.75
N TYR A 68 6.60 -0.90 5.73
CA TYR A 68 6.92 -2.29 5.46
C TYR A 68 6.72 -2.64 3.98
N THR A 69 7.32 -3.74 3.56
CA THR A 69 7.08 -4.33 2.24
C THR A 69 6.20 -5.55 2.38
N TRP A 70 5.23 -5.67 1.48
CA TRP A 70 4.38 -6.85 1.35
C TRP A 70 3.99 -6.97 -0.12
N THR A 71 3.95 -8.20 -0.62
CA THR A 71 3.48 -8.52 -1.97
C THR A 71 2.29 -9.46 -1.86
N SER A 72 1.24 -9.21 -2.64
CA SER A 72 0.14 -10.17 -2.80
C SER A 72 0.69 -11.49 -3.29
N GLY A 73 0.24 -12.61 -2.72
CA GLY A 73 0.75 -13.96 -3.00
C GLY A 73 0.65 -14.43 -4.46
N ASP A 74 0.11 -13.61 -5.35
CA ASP A 74 0.11 -13.82 -6.80
C ASP A 74 1.47 -13.45 -7.42
N ARG A 75 2.49 -14.23 -7.05
CA ARG A 75 3.82 -14.16 -7.63
C ARG A 75 3.78 -14.80 -9.02
N ARG A 76 3.25 -14.07 -10.01
CA ARG A 76 3.51 -14.36 -11.43
C ARG A 76 5.00 -14.09 -11.70
N ARG A 77 5.79 -15.15 -11.52
CA ARG A 77 7.20 -15.39 -11.89
C ARG A 77 8.25 -14.39 -11.35
N PRO A 78 9.40 -14.89 -10.84
CA PRO A 78 10.58 -14.04 -10.68
C PRO A 78 11.00 -13.54 -12.07
N ASN A 79 11.31 -12.24 -12.16
CA ASN A 79 11.91 -11.65 -13.33
C ASN A 79 13.20 -12.42 -13.67
N ALA A 80 13.17 -13.13 -14.80
CA ALA A 80 14.34 -13.72 -15.42
C ALA A 80 15.10 -12.57 -16.10
N ASP A 81 15.87 -11.79 -15.35
CA ASP A 81 16.97 -11.00 -15.90
C ASP A 81 17.90 -10.54 -14.78
N ARG A 82 18.87 -11.42 -14.48
CA ARG A 82 20.17 -10.99 -13.97
C ARG A 82 21.21 -11.88 -14.65
N ALA A 83 21.33 -11.69 -15.96
CA ALA A 83 22.49 -12.07 -16.74
C ALA A 83 23.30 -10.79 -16.96
N GLN A 84 24.39 -10.66 -16.19
CA GLN A 84 25.70 -10.10 -16.55
C GLN A 84 26.51 -9.87 -15.28
#